data_AF-F9RS92-F1
#
_entry.id   AF-F9RS92-F1
#
_cell.length_a   1.000
_cell.length_b   1.000
_cell.length_c   1.000
_cell.angle_alpha   90.00
_cell.angle_beta   90.00
_cell.angle_gamma   90.00
#
_symmetry.space_group_name_H-M   'P 1'
#
loop_
_entity.id
_entity.type
_entity.pdbx_description
1 polymer ?
#
loop_
_entity_poly.entity_id
_entity_poly.type
_entity_poly.pdbx_seq_one_letter_code
_entity_poly.pdbx_strand_id
1 'polypeptide(L)' 'MFETWYKMASLIQSGLDLTPIITHHYKVDDFQEGFDVMCSGMSGKVILDWE' A
#
# COMPACT_ATOMS: atom_id res chain seq x y z
N MET A 1 2.58 -8.14 19.47
CA MET A 1 2.54 -7.21 18.33
C MET A 1 3.86 -7.10 17.59
N PHE A 2 5.02 -7.03 18.25
CA PHE A 2 6.30 -6.83 17.54
C PHE A 2 6.79 -8.03 16.70
N GLU A 3 6.52 -9.28 17.12
CA GLU A 3 7.01 -10.46 16.40
C GLU A 3 6.53 -10.56 14.95
N THR A 4 5.26 -10.24 14.69
CA THR A 4 4.70 -10.27 13.33
C THR A 4 5.31 -9.20 12.44
N TRP A 5 5.63 -8.02 12.99
CA TRP A 5 6.34 -6.96 12.26
C TRP A 5 7.75 -7.38 11.89
N TYR A 6 8.50 -8.00 12.82
CA TYR A 6 9.83 -8.52 12.52
C TYR A 6 9.80 -9.60 11.44
N LYS A 7 8.83 -10.52 11.50
CA LYS A 7 8.63 -11.53 10.45
C LYS A 7 8.37 -10.89 9.09
N MET A 8 7.50 -9.89 9.00
CA MET A 8 7.23 -9.17 7.74
C MET A 8 8.46 -8.42 7.22
N ALA A 9 9.21 -7.75 8.10
CA ALA A 9 10.45 -7.09 7.74
C ALA A 9 11.50 -8.08 7.20
N SER A 10 11.67 -9.22 7.85
CA SER A 10 12.54 -10.31 7.37
C SER A 10 12.11 -10.83 6.00
N LEU A 11 10.80 -10.99 5.75
CA LEU A 11 10.29 -11.43 4.45
C LEU A 11 10.63 -10.43 3.33
N ILE A 12 10.40 -9.13 3.57
CA ILE A 12 10.73 -8.08 2.61
C ILE A 12 12.24 -8.05 2.34
N GLN A 13 13.07 -8.10 3.38
CA GLN A 13 14.53 -8.13 3.25
C GLN A 13 15.04 -9.39 2.53
N SER A 14 14.31 -10.50 2.62
CA SER A 14 14.63 -11.75 1.90
C SER A 14 14.25 -11.73 0.42
N GLY A 15 13.65 -10.64 -0.08
CA GLY A 15 13.33 -10.44 -1.49
C GLY A 15 11.86 -10.60 -1.85
N LEU A 16 10.94 -10.56 -0.87
CA LEU A 16 9.51 -10.49 -1.17
C LEU A 16 9.19 -9.13 -1.81
N ASP A 17 8.83 -9.16 -3.10
CA ASP A 17 8.39 -7.97 -3.82
C ASP A 17 6.91 -7.66 -3.56
N LEU A 18 6.64 -6.49 -2.98
CA LEU A 18 5.30 -5.98 -2.69
C LEU A 18 4.80 -5.00 -3.76
N THR A 19 5.60 -4.69 -4.78
CA THR A 19 5.19 -3.80 -5.87
C THR A 19 3.88 -4.24 -6.52
N PRO A 20 3.63 -5.55 -6.79
CA PRO A 20 2.42 -5.99 -7.48
C PRO A 20 1.11 -5.79 -6.71
N ILE A 21 1.17 -5.65 -5.38
CA ILE A 21 -0.04 -5.44 -4.56
C ILE A 21 -0.47 -3.98 -4.53
N ILE A 22 0.44 -3.06 -4.89
CA ILE A 22 0.17 -1.63 -4.97
C ILE A 22 -0.40 -1.35 -6.36
N THR A 23 -1.66 -0.93 -6.38
CA THR A 23 -2.42 -0.76 -7.63
C THR A 23 -2.56 0.68 -8.05
N HIS A 24 -2.52 1.61 -7.09
CA HIS A 24 -2.74 3.03 -7.35
C HIS A 24 -1.88 3.91 -6.44
N HIS A 25 -1.40 5.01 -7.00
CA HIS A 25 -0.67 6.07 -6.31
C HIS A 25 -1.37 7.39 -6.60
N TYR A 26 -1.69 8.14 -5.55
CA TYR A 26 -2.25 9.48 -5.65
C TYR A 26 -1.43 10.44 -4.79
N LYS A 27 -1.50 11.73 -5.09
CA LYS A 27 -1.05 12.75 -4.13
C LYS A 27 -2.02 12.81 -2.96
N VAL A 28 -1.55 13.22 -1.79
CA VAL A 28 -2.39 13.40 -0.61
C VAL A 28 -3.49 14.44 -0.84
N ASP A 29 -3.25 15.44 -1.68
CA ASP A 29 -4.26 16.44 -2.07
C ASP A 29 -5.45 15.80 -2.81
N ASP A 30 -5.22 14.66 -3.47
CA ASP A 30 -6.23 13.87 -4.19
C ASP A 30 -6.79 12.73 -3.32
N PHE A 31 -6.77 12.88 -1.99
CA PHE A 31 -7.21 11.83 -1.06
C PHE A 31 -8.61 11.31 -1.39
N GLN A 32 -9.55 12.18 -1.79
CA GLN A 32 -10.93 11.78 -2.08
C GLN A 32 -10.97 10.72 -3.20
N GLU A 33 -10.23 10.94 -4.29
CA GLU A 33 -10.14 10.00 -5.41
C GLU A 33 -9.53 8.67 -4.98
N GLY A 34 -8.45 8.73 -4.17
CA GLY A 34 -7.83 7.53 -3.61
C GLY A 34 -8.79 6.69 -2.76
N PHE A 35 -9.63 7.34 -1.95
CA PHE A 35 -10.63 6.65 -1.13
C PHE A 35 -11.79 6.11 -1.96
N ASP A 36 -12.26 6.84 -2.97
CA ASP A 36 -13.33 6.39 -3.86
C ASP A 36 -12.92 5.12 -4.63
N VAL A 37 -11.67 5.08 -5.13
CA VAL A 37 -11.10 3.90 -5.79
C VAL A 37 -10.92 2.73 -4.82
N MET A 38 -10.50 2.98 -3.58
CA MET A 38 -10.46 1.95 -2.54
C MET A 38 -11.86 1.37 -2.26
N CYS A 39 -12.90 2.22 -2.21
CA CYS A 39 -14.28 1.80 -1.95
C CYS A 39 -14.94 1.11 -3.14
N SER A 40 -14.48 1.37 -4.37
CA SER A 40 -15.02 0.76 -5.59
C SER A 40 -14.83 -0.76 -5.66
N GLY A 41 -13.90 -1.33 -4.87
CA GLY A 41 -13.49 -2.73 -4.95
C GLY A 41 -12.57 -3.05 -6.14
N MET A 42 -12.26 -2.07 -6.99
CA MET A 42 -11.38 -2.21 -8.16
C MET A 42 -9.92 -1.83 -7.85
N SER A 43 -9.47 -2.07 -6.61
CA SER A 43 -8.10 -1.78 -6.18
C SER A 43 -7.58 -2.81 -5.17
N GLY A 44 -6.25 -3.00 -5.15
CA GLY A 44 -5.58 -3.87 -4.19
C GLY A 44 -5.08 -3.09 -2.98
N LYS A 45 -4.10 -2.22 -3.23
CA LYS A 45 -3.60 -1.22 -2.27
C LYS A 45 -3.48 0.14 -2.96
N VAL A 46 -3.91 1.17 -2.26
CA VAL A 46 -3.76 2.57 -2.66
C VAL A 46 -2.75 3.24 -1.73
N ILE A 47 -1.82 4.02 -2.29
CA ILE A 47 -0.86 4.84 -1.55
C ILE A 47 -1.18 6.33 -1.81
N LEU A 48 -1.25 7.11 -0.74
CA LEU A 48 -1.29 8.57 -0.79
C LEU A 48 0.10 9.12 -0.46
N ASP A 49 0.69 9.80 -1.43
CA ASP A 49 2.03 10.39 -1.34
C ASP A 49 1.97 11.82 -0.77
N TRP A 50 2.91 12.16 0.11
CA TRP A 50 3.01 13.47 0.76
C TRP A 50 4.11 14.36 0.16
N GLU A 51 4.88 13.84 -0.81
CA GLU A 51 5.92 14.58 -1.55
C GLU A 51 5.38 15.36 -2.76
#